data_AF-A0A961FUY3-F1
#
_entry.id   AF-A0A961FUY3-F1
#
_cell.length_a   1.000
_cell.length_b   1.000
_cell.length_c   1.000
_cell.angle_alpha   90.00
_cell.angle_beta   90.00
_cell.angle_gamma   90.00
#
_symmetry.space_group_name_H-M   'P 1'
#
loop_
_entity.id
_entity.type
_entity.pdbx_description
1 polymer ?
#
loop_
_entity_poly.entity_id
_entity_poly.type
_entity_poly.pdbx_seq_one_letter_code
_entity_poly.pdbx_strand_id
1 'polypeptide(L)' 'KTVGEYIHRPAFELFKIDEDPNESRNLASDPAHAEILAKYQEKLKAIQKEFGDPWIQKWEYE' A
#
# COMPACT_ATOMS: atom_id res chain seq x y z
N LYS A 1 -13.88 13.40 6.78
CA LYS A 1 -12.60 12.81 7.25
C LYS A 1 -12.39 13.26 8.70
N THR A 2 -12.56 12.36 9.65
CA THR A 2 -12.43 12.65 11.09
C THR A 2 -10.99 12.37 11.53
N VAL A 3 -10.53 13.05 12.60
CA VAL A 3 -9.18 12.93 13.16
C VAL A 3 -8.83 11.50 13.60
N GLY A 4 -9.82 10.63 13.84
CA GLY A 4 -9.61 9.22 14.18
C GLY A 4 -9.00 8.37 13.06
N GLU A 5 -9.29 8.68 11.78
CA GLU A 5 -8.69 7.99 10.63
C GLU A 5 -7.20 8.32 10.44
N TYR A 6 -6.70 9.39 11.09
CA TYR A 6 -5.30 9.80 11.02
C TYR A 6 -4.37 8.92 11.88
N ILE A 7 -4.92 8.19 12.87
CA ILE A 7 -4.14 7.44 13.85
C ILE A 7 -3.93 5.98 13.43
N HIS A 8 -4.83 5.42 12.61
CA HIS A 8 -4.71 4.08 12.03
C HIS A 8 -4.76 4.17 10.52
N ARG A 9 -3.79 4.87 9.92
CA ARG A 9 -3.65 4.83 8.46
C ARG A 9 -3.08 3.46 8.09
N PRO A 10 -3.75 2.67 7.25
CA PRO A 10 -3.19 1.41 6.78
C PRO A 10 -1.88 1.72 6.06
N ALA A 11 -0.83 0.92 6.31
CA ALA A 11 0.48 1.10 5.71
C ALA A 11 0.42 1.08 4.17
N PHE A 12 -0.61 0.44 3.62
CA PHE A 12 -0.85 0.33 2.19
C PHE A 12 -2.31 0.64 1.84
N GLU A 13 -2.50 1.27 0.69
CA GLU A 13 -3.81 1.53 0.10
C GLU A 13 -3.84 0.88 -1.29
N LEU A 14 -4.77 -0.04 -1.53
CA LEU A 14 -4.90 -0.76 -2.79
C LEU A 14 -6.25 -0.45 -3.41
N PHE A 15 -6.24 0.16 -4.58
CA PHE A 15 -7.45 0.54 -5.30
C PHE A 15 -7.52 -0.17 -6.65
N LYS A 16 -8.73 -0.57 -7.03
CA LYS A 16 -9.02 -1.05 -8.37
C LYS A 16 -9.62 0.09 -9.18
N ILE A 17 -8.80 0.78 -9.94
CA ILE A 17 -9.20 1.93 -10.76
C ILE A 17 -10.28 1.57 -11.80
N ASP A 18 -10.28 0.32 -12.28
CA ASP A 18 -11.26 -0.18 -13.24
C ASP A 18 -12.69 -0.21 -12.66
N GLU A 19 -12.82 -0.63 -11.39
CA GLU A 19 -14.12 -0.74 -10.71
C GLU A 19 -14.47 0.52 -9.88
N ASP A 20 -13.46 1.27 -9.44
CA ASP A 20 -13.58 2.44 -8.58
C ASP A 20 -12.60 3.55 -9.01
N PRO A 21 -12.97 4.36 -10.03
CA PRO A 21 -12.13 5.44 -10.52
C PRO A 21 -11.96 6.59 -9.51
N ASN A 22 -12.74 6.59 -8.43
CA ASN A 22 -12.69 7.61 -7.38
C ASN A 22 -11.89 7.17 -6.13
N GLU A 23 -11.21 6.01 -6.17
CA GLU A 23 -10.36 5.50 -5.07
C GLU A 23 -11.04 5.59 -3.68
N SER A 24 -12.35 5.36 -3.67
CA SER A 24 -13.20 5.43 -2.49
C SER A 24 -13.14 4.15 -1.66
N ARG A 25 -12.78 3.01 -2.26
CA ARG A 25 -12.69 1.71 -1.57
C ARG A 25 -11.26 1.17 -1.51
N ASN A 26 -10.65 1.27 -0.32
CA ASN A 26 -9.36 0.64 -0.05
C ASN A 26 -9.53 -0.89 0.11
N LEU A 27 -8.88 -1.65 -0.77
CA LEU A 27 -8.85 -3.12 -0.79
C LEU A 27 -7.61 -3.70 -0.08
N ALA A 28 -6.74 -2.86 0.48
CA ALA A 28 -5.52 -3.35 1.13
C ALA A 28 -5.78 -4.22 2.36
N SER A 29 -6.95 -4.07 3.00
CA SER A 29 -7.38 -4.92 4.11
C SER A 29 -8.22 -6.12 3.67
N ASP A 30 -8.48 -6.27 2.37
CA ASP A 30 -9.28 -7.38 1.84
C ASP A 30 -8.40 -8.61 1.65
N PRO A 31 -8.68 -9.74 2.33
CA PRO A 31 -7.86 -10.94 2.21
C PRO A 31 -7.88 -11.53 0.79
N ALA A 32 -8.92 -11.26 -0.01
CA ALA A 32 -8.97 -11.71 -1.40
C ALA A 32 -7.93 -11.01 -2.29
N HIS A 33 -7.45 -9.83 -1.88
CA HIS A 33 -6.47 -9.04 -2.61
C HIS A 33 -5.10 -9.04 -1.96
N ALA A 34 -4.89 -9.83 -0.89
CA ALA A 34 -3.62 -9.93 -0.17
C ALA A 34 -2.46 -10.37 -1.07
N GLU A 35 -2.69 -11.32 -2.00
CA GLU A 35 -1.65 -11.77 -2.93
C GLU A 35 -1.26 -10.66 -3.93
N ILE A 36 -2.26 -9.91 -4.42
CA ILE A 36 -2.04 -8.77 -5.31
C ILE A 36 -1.26 -7.69 -4.58
N LEU A 37 -1.64 -7.39 -3.33
CA LEU A 37 -0.96 -6.42 -2.49
C LEU A 37 0.52 -6.81 -2.30
N ALA A 38 0.79 -8.06 -1.92
CA ALA A 38 2.15 -8.56 -1.74
C ALA A 38 2.99 -8.42 -3.01
N LYS A 39 2.43 -8.75 -4.17
CA LYS A 39 3.11 -8.59 -5.46
C LYS A 39 3.47 -7.14 -5.77
N TYR A 40 2.59 -6.20 -5.46
CA TYR A 40 2.86 -4.76 -5.66
C TYR A 40 3.85 -4.22 -4.64
N GLN A 41 3.81 -4.69 -3.38
CA GLN A 41 4.80 -4.35 -2.36
C GLN A 41 6.20 -4.79 -2.79
N GLU A 42 6.36 -6.02 -3.30
CA GLU A 42 7.65 -6.50 -3.81
C GLU A 42 8.15 -5.66 -4.98
N LYS A 43 7.26 -5.30 -5.92
CA LYS A 43 7.61 -4.42 -7.04
C LYS A 43 8.05 -3.03 -6.55
N LEU A 44 7.35 -2.47 -5.57
CA LEU A 44 7.70 -1.17 -4.99
C LEU A 44 9.06 -1.22 -4.30
N LYS A 45 9.32 -2.28 -3.51
CA LYS A 45 10.62 -2.50 -2.85
C LYS A 45 11.76 -2.67 -3.85
N ALA A 46 11.52 -3.40 -4.95
CA ALA A 46 12.51 -3.56 -6.01
C ALA A 46 12.87 -2.22 -6.66
N ILE A 47 11.87 -1.38 -6.96
CA ILE A 47 12.08 -0.04 -7.51
C ILE A 47 12.81 0.84 -6.50
N GLN A 48 12.38 0.87 -5.24
CA GLN A 48 13.07 1.64 -4.20
C GLN A 48 14.54 1.23 -4.05
N LYS A 49 14.85 -0.07 -4.16
CA LYS A 49 16.23 -0.57 -4.17
C LYS A 49 17.01 -0.11 -5.40
N GLU A 50 16.38 -0.15 -6.57
CA GLU A 50 16.99 0.26 -7.85
C GLU A 50 17.34 1.76 -7.86
N PHE A 51 16.45 2.61 -7.35
CA PHE A 51 16.66 4.06 -7.28
C PHE A 51 17.45 4.51 -6.05
N GLY A 52 17.87 3.58 -5.18
CA GLY A 52 18.63 3.91 -3.96
C GLY A 52 17.83 4.72 -2.95
N ASP A 53 16.52 4.51 -2.86
CA ASP A 53 15.64 5.23 -1.95
C ASP A 53 15.98 4.87 -0.47
N PRO A 54 16.40 5.85 0.36
CA PRO A 54 16.72 5.61 1.76
C PRO A 54 15.51 5.14 2.58
N TRP A 55 14.28 5.32 2.09
CA TRP A 55 13.08 4.76 2.74
C TRP A 55 12.99 3.24 2.70
N ILE A 56 13.85 2.55 1.95
CA ILE A 56 13.86 1.08 1.93
C ILE A 56 14.06 0.46 3.32
N GLN A 57 14.75 1.17 4.22
CA GLN A 57 14.98 0.69 5.59
C GLN A 57 13.67 0.55 6.38
N LYS A 58 12.63 1.32 6.06
CA LYS A 58 11.32 1.24 6.74
C LYS A 58 10.68 -0.13 6.63
N TRP A 59 10.95 -0.87 5.55
CA TRP A 59 10.48 -2.24 5.36
C TRP A 59 11.07 -3.25 6.36
N GLU A 60 12.17 -2.92 7.04
CA GLU A 60 12.80 -3.80 8.03
C GLU A 60 12.32 -3.54 9.46
N TYR A 61 11.65 -2.40 9.70
CA TYR A 61 11.23 -1.97 11.04
C TYR A 61 9.73 -2.16 11.32
N GLU A 62 8.91 -2.49 10.31
CA GLU A 62 7.46 -2.73 10.43
C GLU A 62 7.06 -4.20 10.29
#